data_AF-A0A931BTN3-F1
#
_entry.id   AF-A0A931BTN3-F1
#
_cell.length_a   1.000
_cell.length_b   1.000
_cell.length_c   1.000
_cell.angle_alpha   90.00
_cell.angle_beta   90.00
_cell.angle_gamma   90.00
#
_symmetry.space_group_name_H-M   'P 1'
#
loop_
_entity.id
_entity.type
_entity.pdbx_description
1 polymer ?
#
loop_
_entity_poly.entity_id
_entity_poly.type
_entity_poly.pdbx_seq_one_letter_code
_entity_poly.pdbx_strand_id
1 'polypeptide(L)'
;MEPIGKWATRNFDFSMEDGSTAPSPQSGLPEAPPRGEIEPASPIADMARTPRSVAKPVPQPSAKGVTSFIGNWKIRDASGGSCRVQLSSVSTLDLYKASTVRCKEKTLQDINSWNVRDGDIVLYSRGSIVARLVRNGSTFEGKADGLSAPIVLSR
;
A
#
# COMPACT_ATOMS: atom_id res chain seq x y z
N MET A 1 45.53 -14.53 25.29
CA MET A 1 46.27 -13.47 24.57
C MET A 1 45.34 -12.94 23.48
N GLU A 2 44.59 -11.90 23.82
CA GLU A 2 43.80 -11.08 22.91
C GLU A 2 44.15 -9.62 23.25
N PRO A 3 44.44 -8.74 22.27
CA PRO A 3 44.63 -7.33 22.55
C PRO A 3 43.37 -6.49 22.26
N ILE A 4 42.84 -5.90 23.35
CA ILE A 4 42.50 -4.47 23.57
C ILE A 4 42.24 -3.55 22.36
N GLY A 5 41.07 -2.89 22.37
CA GLY A 5 40.71 -1.84 21.41
C GLY A 5 39.52 -0.94 21.75
N LYS A 6 39.48 -0.41 22.98
CA LYS A 6 39.06 0.97 23.37
C LYS A 6 37.79 1.60 22.77
N TRP A 7 36.80 1.85 23.62
CA TRP A 7 36.24 3.20 23.80
C TRP A 7 35.80 3.38 25.26
N ALA A 8 36.24 4.49 25.85
CA ALA A 8 36.29 4.74 27.27
C ALA A 8 35.05 5.52 27.76
N THR A 9 34.66 5.15 28.97
CA THR A 9 33.71 5.78 29.88
C THR A 9 34.08 7.23 30.24
N ARG A 10 33.06 8.09 30.39
CA ARG A 10 32.96 9.17 31.39
C ARG A 10 31.48 9.61 31.41
N ASN A 11 30.69 9.07 32.35
CA ASN A 11 30.39 9.57 33.70
C ASN A 11 29.53 10.85 33.72
N PHE A 12 28.27 10.63 34.13
CA PHE A 12 27.43 11.42 35.06
C PHE A 12 27.64 12.94 35.13
N ASP A 13 26.56 13.69 34.92
CA ASP A 13 26.15 14.68 35.93
C ASP A 13 24.63 14.87 35.96
N PHE A 14 24.10 14.79 37.18
CA PHE A 14 22.71 14.99 37.56
C PHE A 14 22.68 16.37 38.24
N SER A 15 22.17 17.40 37.55
CA SER A 15 21.97 18.72 38.15
C SER A 15 20.60 19.28 37.76
N MET A 16 19.70 19.13 38.72
CA MET A 16 18.41 19.79 38.89
C MET A 16 18.70 21.08 39.67
N GLU A 17 18.50 22.29 39.09
CA GLU A 17 18.14 23.58 39.74
C GLU A 17 17.66 24.54 38.62
N ASP A 18 16.35 24.84 38.54
CA ASP A 18 15.65 26.04 39.04
C ASP A 18 15.61 27.22 38.04
N GLY A 19 14.40 27.56 37.60
CA GLY A 19 14.13 28.55 36.57
C GLY A 19 12.65 28.92 36.51
N SER A 20 12.13 29.29 37.68
CA SER A 20 10.84 29.90 38.01
C SER A 20 10.05 30.60 36.88
N THR A 21 8.78 30.22 36.73
CA THR A 21 7.71 31.12 36.25
C THR A 21 6.43 30.81 37.02
N ALA A 22 6.01 31.79 37.82
CA ALA A 22 4.67 31.99 38.37
C ALA A 22 4.32 33.48 38.13
N PRO A 23 3.07 33.99 38.28
CA PRO A 23 1.86 33.36 38.83
C PRO A 23 0.54 33.61 38.02
N SER A 24 -0.57 33.00 38.49
CA SER A 24 -1.96 33.23 38.06
C SER A 24 -2.54 34.56 38.60
N PRO A 25 -3.72 35.02 38.09
CA PRO A 25 -4.87 35.13 39.00
C PRO A 25 -6.26 34.86 38.38
N GLN A 26 -7.23 34.77 39.29
CA GLN A 26 -8.63 34.32 39.17
C GLN A 26 -9.63 35.37 38.63
N SER A 27 -10.79 34.86 38.20
CA SER A 27 -12.18 35.36 38.31
C SER A 27 -12.51 36.85 38.12
N GLY A 28 -13.48 37.08 37.22
CA GLY A 28 -14.36 38.25 37.25
C GLY A 28 -15.52 38.12 36.26
N LEU A 29 -16.71 37.81 36.75
CA LEU A 29 -18.00 38.05 36.07
C LEU A 29 -18.45 39.49 36.42
N PRO A 30 -19.14 40.21 35.50
CA PRO A 30 -20.52 40.59 35.81
C PRO A 30 -21.51 40.55 34.61
N GLU A 31 -22.75 40.12 34.90
CA GLU A 31 -24.11 40.61 34.50
C GLU A 31 -24.20 41.75 33.44
N ALA A 32 -25.19 41.96 32.54
CA ALA A 32 -26.47 41.40 32.00
C ALA A 32 -27.06 42.49 31.02
N PRO A 33 -28.34 42.53 30.51
CA PRO A 33 -29.30 41.61 29.83
C PRO A 33 -29.77 42.21 28.43
N PRO A 34 -30.99 42.02 27.83
CA PRO A 34 -31.93 40.88 27.65
C PRO A 34 -32.36 40.58 26.16
N ARG A 35 -33.07 39.44 25.97
CA ARG A 35 -34.27 39.17 25.13
C ARG A 35 -34.22 39.19 23.57
N GLY A 36 -34.77 38.12 23.00
CA GLY A 36 -35.26 37.96 21.62
C GLY A 36 -35.00 36.52 21.16
N GLU A 37 -35.83 35.53 21.46
CA GLU A 37 -37.06 35.15 20.73
C GLU A 37 -36.87 35.11 19.20
N ILE A 38 -37.44 34.05 18.59
CA ILE A 38 -37.66 33.77 17.15
C ILE A 38 -36.85 32.56 16.61
N GLU A 39 -37.40 31.35 16.77
CA GLU A 39 -37.55 30.39 15.64
C GLU A 39 -38.42 31.05 14.54
N PRO A 40 -38.32 30.75 13.22
CA PRO A 40 -38.22 29.39 12.67
C PRO A 40 -37.42 29.22 11.34
N ALA A 41 -37.22 27.94 11.01
CA ALA A 41 -37.06 27.25 9.71
C ALA A 41 -36.69 28.03 8.41
N SER A 42 -35.70 27.50 7.68
CA SER A 42 -35.89 27.01 6.29
C SER A 42 -34.70 26.15 5.81
N PRO A 43 -34.95 25.09 5.01
CA PRO A 43 -33.94 24.12 4.58
C PRO A 43 -33.17 24.60 3.33
N ILE A 44 -31.84 24.51 3.37
CA ILE A 44 -31.01 24.69 2.18
C ILE A 44 -30.94 23.34 1.47
N ALA A 45 -31.68 23.22 0.37
CA ALA A 45 -31.58 22.11 -0.54
C ALA A 45 -30.38 22.30 -1.49
N ASP A 46 -29.74 21.16 -1.76
CA ASP A 46 -29.03 20.82 -2.99
C ASP A 46 -27.68 21.52 -3.27
N MET A 47 -26.62 20.94 -2.72
CA MET A 47 -25.38 20.77 -3.47
C MET A 47 -24.70 19.43 -3.13
N ALA A 48 -24.21 18.79 -4.19
CA ALA A 48 -23.27 17.67 -4.22
C ALA A 48 -23.83 16.28 -3.86
N ARG A 49 -24.51 15.66 -4.83
CA ARG A 49 -24.47 14.19 -4.98
C ARG A 49 -23.51 13.81 -6.11
N THR A 50 -22.22 13.98 -5.88
CA THR A 50 -21.24 13.12 -6.54
C THR A 50 -21.59 11.69 -6.13
N PRO A 51 -21.81 10.73 -7.05
CA PRO A 51 -22.02 9.36 -6.63
C PRO A 51 -20.76 8.94 -5.85
N ARG A 52 -20.94 8.72 -4.55
CA ARG A 52 -19.94 8.10 -3.69
C ARG A 52 -19.76 6.70 -4.26
N SER A 53 -18.78 6.55 -5.14
CA SER A 53 -18.38 5.27 -5.68
C SER A 53 -18.08 4.40 -4.47
N VAL A 54 -18.96 3.45 -4.17
CA VAL A 54 -18.76 2.48 -3.10
C VAL A 54 -17.58 1.65 -3.58
N ALA A 55 -16.38 2.01 -3.15
CA ALA A 55 -15.18 1.25 -3.43
C ALA A 55 -15.47 -0.16 -2.90
N LYS A 56 -15.59 -1.14 -3.81
CA LYS A 56 -15.63 -2.55 -3.42
C LYS A 56 -14.41 -2.79 -2.52
N PRO A 57 -14.56 -3.50 -1.39
CA PRO A 57 -13.41 -3.89 -0.59
C PRO A 57 -12.39 -4.56 -1.50
N VAL A 58 -11.22 -3.93 -1.67
CA VAL A 58 -10.11 -4.56 -2.36
C VAL A 58 -9.68 -5.70 -1.43
N PRO A 59 -9.79 -6.96 -1.84
CA PRO A 59 -9.54 -8.05 -0.93
C PRO A 59 -8.08 -8.03 -0.51
N GLN A 60 -7.86 -8.02 0.80
CA GLN A 60 -6.52 -8.00 1.39
C GLN A 60 -5.75 -9.27 1.00
N PRO A 61 -4.42 -9.23 0.78
CA PRO A 61 -3.68 -10.38 0.32
C PRO A 61 -3.53 -11.37 1.47
N SER A 62 -4.06 -12.57 1.30
CA SER A 62 -3.88 -13.66 2.26
C SER A 62 -2.41 -14.07 2.25
N ALA A 63 -1.69 -13.90 3.36
CA ALA A 63 -0.27 -14.28 3.46
C ALA A 63 -0.02 -15.79 3.31
N LYS A 64 -1.07 -16.62 3.42
CA LYS A 64 -0.99 -18.07 3.28
C LYS A 64 -0.64 -18.44 1.83
N GLY A 65 0.51 -19.06 1.63
CA GLY A 65 0.96 -19.61 0.34
C GLY A 65 1.75 -18.66 -0.55
N VAL A 66 1.87 -17.38 -0.19
CA VAL A 66 2.58 -16.34 -0.98
C VAL A 66 4.06 -16.67 -1.16
N THR A 67 4.69 -17.24 -0.13
CA THR A 67 6.11 -17.60 -0.14
C THR A 67 6.51 -18.52 -1.29
N SER A 68 5.63 -19.41 -1.71
CA SER A 68 5.86 -20.34 -2.84
C SER A 68 5.97 -19.64 -4.19
N PHE A 69 5.44 -18.43 -4.32
CA PHE A 69 5.38 -17.65 -5.56
C PHE A 69 6.45 -16.55 -5.63
N ILE A 70 7.14 -16.26 -4.53
CA ILE A 70 8.21 -15.26 -4.50
C ILE A 70 9.39 -15.73 -5.35
N GLY A 71 10.08 -14.78 -5.99
CA GLY A 71 11.31 -15.02 -6.72
C GLY A 71 11.31 -14.42 -8.12
N ASN A 72 12.27 -14.85 -8.93
CA ASN A 72 12.41 -14.45 -10.31
C ASN A 72 11.66 -15.43 -11.21
N TRP A 73 10.80 -14.89 -12.06
CA TRP A 73 10.03 -15.63 -13.04
C TRP A 73 10.30 -15.09 -14.43
N LYS A 74 10.17 -15.95 -15.43
CA LYS A 74 10.23 -15.61 -16.84
C LYS A 74 8.82 -15.62 -17.41
N ILE A 75 8.40 -14.49 -17.96
CA ILE A 75 7.20 -14.37 -18.77
C ILE A 75 7.60 -14.65 -20.22
N ARG A 76 6.89 -15.58 -20.86
CA ARG A 76 6.90 -15.81 -22.30
C ARG A 76 5.61 -15.23 -22.86
N ASP A 77 5.78 -14.31 -23.79
CA ASP A 77 4.69 -13.75 -24.57
C ASP A 77 4.49 -14.54 -25.86
N ALA A 78 3.26 -14.59 -26.36
CA ALA A 78 2.93 -15.26 -27.61
C ALA A 78 3.64 -14.66 -28.83
N SER A 79 4.04 -13.39 -28.77
CA SER A 79 4.82 -12.71 -29.81
C SER A 79 6.28 -13.18 -29.87
N GLY A 80 6.66 -14.20 -29.09
CA GLY A 80 8.02 -14.70 -28.96
C GLY A 80 8.91 -13.86 -28.03
N GLY A 81 8.36 -12.79 -27.45
CA GLY A 81 9.04 -11.96 -26.45
C GLY A 81 9.22 -12.72 -25.14
N SER A 82 10.30 -12.44 -24.43
CA SER A 82 10.47 -12.93 -23.05
C SER A 82 10.94 -11.84 -22.14
N CYS A 83 10.33 -11.75 -20.97
CA CYS A 83 10.76 -10.82 -19.95
C CYS A 83 10.80 -11.47 -18.57
N ARG A 84 11.39 -10.77 -17.61
CA ARG A 84 11.48 -11.26 -16.23
C ARG A 84 10.53 -10.47 -15.35
N VAL A 85 9.90 -11.17 -14.42
CA VAL A 85 9.15 -10.56 -13.33
C VAL A 85 9.69 -11.07 -12.01
N GLN A 86 9.97 -10.15 -11.10
CA GLN A 86 10.39 -10.43 -9.74
C GLN A 86 9.19 -10.22 -8.82
N LEU A 87 8.74 -11.30 -8.19
CA LEU A 87 7.66 -11.29 -7.22
C LEU A 87 8.26 -11.27 -5.81
N SER A 88 7.91 -10.27 -5.00
CA SER A 88 8.42 -10.07 -3.65
C SER A 88 7.28 -10.03 -2.63
N SER A 89 7.46 -10.52 -1.41
CA SER A 89 6.46 -10.41 -0.32
C SER A 89 6.38 -9.03 0.33
N VAL A 90 7.09 -8.03 -0.20
CA VAL A 90 7.03 -6.66 0.31
C VAL A 90 5.61 -6.11 0.07
N SER A 91 4.90 -5.78 1.14
CA SER A 91 3.53 -5.25 1.08
C SER A 91 3.49 -3.81 0.58
N THR A 92 2.53 -3.49 -0.29
CA THR A 92 2.29 -2.17 -0.88
C THR A 92 0.78 -1.92 -0.94
N LEU A 93 0.23 -1.09 -0.04
CA LEU A 93 -1.18 -0.62 -0.06
C LEU A 93 -2.22 -1.76 -0.28
N ASP A 94 -2.00 -2.97 0.26
CA ASP A 94 -2.82 -4.21 0.08
C ASP A 94 -2.45 -5.16 -1.07
N LEU A 95 -1.31 -4.96 -1.72
CA LEU A 95 -0.75 -5.91 -2.67
C LEU A 95 0.70 -6.24 -2.32
N TYR A 96 1.28 -7.22 -2.99
CA TYR A 96 2.70 -7.51 -2.90
C TYR A 96 3.47 -6.83 -4.03
N LYS A 97 4.71 -6.42 -3.79
CA LYS A 97 5.54 -5.75 -4.80
C LYS A 97 5.94 -6.71 -5.92
N ALA A 98 5.68 -6.30 -7.15
CA ALA A 98 6.21 -6.94 -8.36
C ALA A 98 7.13 -5.96 -9.09
N SER A 99 8.06 -6.49 -9.89
CA SER A 99 8.92 -5.66 -10.74
C SER A 99 9.25 -6.41 -12.02
N THR A 100 9.03 -5.77 -13.16
CA THR A 100 9.26 -6.36 -14.47
C THR A 100 10.48 -5.77 -15.15
N VAL A 101 11.22 -6.61 -15.87
CA VAL A 101 12.50 -6.25 -16.50
C VAL A 101 12.52 -6.81 -17.92
N ARG A 102 12.87 -5.96 -18.90
CA ARG A 102 12.96 -6.30 -20.33
C ARG A 102 11.63 -6.71 -20.98
N CYS A 103 10.49 -6.26 -20.47
CA CYS A 103 9.20 -6.51 -21.14
C CYS A 103 9.05 -5.62 -22.37
N LYS A 104 8.61 -6.21 -23.48
CA LYS A 104 8.33 -5.48 -24.74
C LYS A 104 6.96 -4.80 -24.69
N GLU A 105 5.99 -5.49 -24.09
CA GLU A 105 4.61 -5.01 -23.95
C GLU A 105 4.47 -3.96 -22.86
N LYS A 106 3.73 -2.88 -23.17
CA LYS A 106 3.48 -1.77 -22.23
C LYS A 106 2.75 -2.25 -20.99
N THR A 107 1.69 -3.06 -21.14
CA THR A 107 0.93 -3.60 -20.01
C THR A 107 1.81 -4.38 -19.05
N LEU A 108 2.75 -5.17 -19.58
CA LEU A 108 3.67 -5.94 -18.76
C LEU A 108 4.70 -5.05 -18.06
N GLN A 109 5.20 -3.99 -18.71
CA GLN A 109 6.12 -3.03 -18.10
C GLN A 109 5.48 -2.25 -16.94
N ASP A 110 4.16 -2.00 -17.02
CA ASP A 110 3.41 -1.25 -16.02
C ASP A 110 3.04 -2.09 -14.78
N ILE A 111 3.38 -3.38 -14.75
CA ILE A 111 3.17 -4.26 -13.59
C ILE A 111 4.06 -3.82 -12.44
N ASN A 112 3.42 -3.47 -11.32
CA ASN A 112 4.11 -3.03 -10.12
C ASN A 112 3.72 -3.84 -8.87
N SER A 113 2.63 -4.58 -8.94
CA SER A 113 2.08 -5.30 -7.81
C SER A 113 1.53 -6.66 -8.21
N TRP A 114 1.40 -7.58 -7.25
CA TRP A 114 0.86 -8.91 -7.44
C TRP A 114 0.09 -9.39 -6.20
N ASN A 115 -0.73 -10.41 -6.37
CA ASN A 115 -1.45 -11.08 -5.29
C ASN A 115 -1.65 -12.56 -5.63
N VAL A 116 -1.96 -13.38 -4.64
CA VAL A 116 -2.37 -14.77 -4.82
C VAL A 116 -3.86 -14.89 -4.54
N ARG A 117 -4.60 -15.50 -5.46
CA ARG A 117 -6.04 -15.76 -5.33
C ARG A 117 -6.29 -17.21 -5.69
N ASP A 118 -6.79 -18.00 -4.73
CA ASP A 118 -7.16 -19.39 -4.98
C ASP A 118 -6.05 -20.28 -5.56
N GLY A 119 -4.77 -19.90 -5.36
CA GLY A 119 -3.60 -20.58 -5.93
C GLY A 119 -3.09 -19.99 -7.25
N ASP A 120 -3.80 -19.02 -7.81
CA ASP A 120 -3.45 -18.29 -9.01
C ASP A 120 -2.66 -17.01 -8.70
N ILE A 121 -1.80 -16.61 -9.63
CA ILE A 121 -1.06 -15.36 -9.55
C ILE A 121 -1.87 -14.28 -10.27
N VAL A 122 -2.23 -13.22 -9.55
CA VAL A 122 -2.90 -12.05 -10.13
C VAL A 122 -1.91 -10.90 -10.16
N LEU A 123 -1.65 -10.35 -11.34
CA LEU A 123 -0.75 -9.22 -11.55
C LEU A 123 -1.57 -7.94 -11.66
N TYR A 124 -1.02 -6.86 -11.09
CA TYR A 124 -1.67 -5.57 -11.00
C TYR A 124 -0.77 -4.45 -11.54
N SER A 125 -1.42 -3.47 -12.15
CA SER A 125 -0.84 -2.18 -12.50
C SER A 125 -1.69 -1.06 -11.92
N ARG A 126 -1.06 -0.21 -11.12
CA ARG A 126 -1.68 0.99 -10.52
C ARG A 126 -3.05 0.72 -9.85
N GLY A 127 -3.19 -0.46 -9.24
CA GLY A 127 -4.43 -0.91 -8.56
C GLY A 127 -5.42 -1.71 -9.44
N SER A 128 -5.21 -1.77 -10.75
CA SER A 128 -6.05 -2.54 -11.69
C SER A 128 -5.43 -3.91 -11.99
N ILE A 129 -6.27 -4.94 -12.13
CA ILE A 129 -5.83 -6.27 -12.56
C ILE A 129 -5.42 -6.20 -14.03
N VAL A 130 -4.20 -6.65 -14.33
CA VAL A 130 -3.71 -6.70 -15.71
C VAL A 130 -3.45 -8.11 -16.19
N ALA A 131 -3.30 -9.10 -15.31
CA ALA A 131 -3.25 -10.49 -15.72
C ALA A 131 -3.70 -11.40 -14.58
N ARG A 132 -4.37 -12.50 -14.94
CA ARG A 132 -4.61 -13.62 -14.02
C ARG A 132 -3.98 -14.86 -14.61
N LEU A 133 -3.04 -15.45 -13.88
CA LEU A 133 -2.26 -16.60 -14.29
C LEU A 133 -2.66 -17.78 -13.43
N VAL A 134 -3.25 -18.78 -14.08
CA VAL A 134 -3.72 -20.00 -13.45
C VAL A 134 -2.59 -21.01 -13.43
N ARG A 135 -2.46 -21.78 -12.35
CA ARG A 135 -1.44 -22.83 -12.27
C ARG A 135 -1.70 -23.93 -13.32
N ASN A 136 -0.71 -24.17 -14.18
CA ASN A 136 -0.69 -25.25 -15.16
C ASN A 136 0.55 -26.13 -14.92
N GLY A 137 0.44 -27.08 -13.99
CA GLY A 137 1.58 -27.91 -13.57
C GLY A 137 2.67 -27.09 -12.84
N SER A 138 3.84 -26.96 -13.47
CA SER A 138 4.99 -26.19 -12.95
C SER A 138 5.05 -24.75 -13.49
N THR A 139 4.19 -24.41 -14.45
CA THR A 139 4.08 -23.07 -15.03
C THR A 139 2.76 -22.42 -14.62
N PHE A 140 2.62 -21.13 -14.91
CA PHE A 140 1.34 -20.44 -14.80
C PHE A 140 0.98 -19.86 -16.15
N GLU A 141 -0.25 -20.03 -16.57
CA GLU A 141 -0.72 -19.59 -17.87
C GLU A 141 -1.93 -18.68 -17.69
N GLY A 142 -2.02 -17.64 -18.49
CA GLY A 142 -3.19 -16.80 -18.49
C GLY A 142 -3.11 -15.69 -19.50
N LYS A 143 -4.17 -14.91 -19.60
CA LYS A 143 -4.25 -13.77 -20.51
C LYS A 143 -3.95 -12.49 -19.76
N ALA A 144 -3.10 -11.66 -20.35
CA ALA A 144 -2.86 -10.30 -19.88
C ALA A 144 -3.73 -9.30 -20.66
N ASP A 145 -4.06 -8.19 -20.01
CA ASP A 145 -4.85 -7.11 -20.57
C ASP A 145 -4.09 -6.43 -21.73
N GLY A 146 -4.77 -6.17 -22.83
CA GLY A 146 -4.17 -5.68 -24.06
C GLY A 146 -3.41 -6.72 -24.90
N LEU A 147 -3.18 -7.93 -24.38
CA LEU A 147 -2.58 -9.03 -25.13
C LEU A 147 -3.67 -9.92 -25.76
N SER A 148 -3.57 -10.18 -27.06
CA SER A 148 -4.54 -11.03 -27.78
C SER A 148 -4.37 -12.52 -27.46
N ALA A 149 -3.19 -12.90 -26.99
CA ALA A 149 -2.77 -14.29 -26.77
C ALA A 149 -2.31 -14.51 -25.32
N PRO A 150 -2.31 -15.77 -24.84
CA PRO A 150 -1.92 -16.09 -23.48
C PRO A 150 -0.41 -15.89 -23.27
N ILE A 151 -0.06 -15.54 -22.03
CA ILE A 151 1.30 -15.49 -21.53
C ILE A 151 1.55 -16.67 -20.61
N VAL A 152 2.78 -17.17 -20.64
CA VAL A 152 3.23 -18.27 -19.78
C VAL A 152 4.31 -17.77 -18.84
N LEU A 153 4.14 -18.04 -17.56
CA LEU A 153 5.07 -17.72 -16.49
C LEU A 153 5.75 -19.00 -16.03
N SER A 154 7.09 -19.03 -16.05
CA SER A 154 7.90 -20.17 -15.61
C SER A 154 9.11 -19.72 -14.80
N ARG A 155 9.68 -20.63 -14.00
CA ARG A 155 10.95 -20.41 -13.31
C ARG A 155 12.12 -20.77 -14.23
#